data_AF-A0A1M6CIJ3-F1
#
_entry.id   AF-A0A1M6CIJ3-F1
#
_cell.length_a   1.000
_cell.length_b   1.000
_cell.length_c   1.000
_cell.angle_alpha   90.00
_cell.angle_beta   90.00
_cell.angle_gamma   90.00
#
_symmetry.space_group_name_H-M   'P 1'
#
loop_
_entity.id
_entity.type
_entity.pdbx_description
1 polymer ?
#
loop_
_entity_poly.entity_id
_entity_poly.type
_entity_poly.pdbx_seq_one_letter_code
_entity_poly.pdbx_strand_id
1 'polypeptide(L)'
;MQYRAHFVTQIALMFINSITSLVNILILMKVTPSIGGWNKAQMLLLQGTTWIVDSFFGGLFFFSLIRIPNIIQNYDIDFILLEPINTMFYVSMRYMNFGILLVLYGE
;
A
#
# COMPACT_ATOMS: atom_id res chain seq x y z
N MET A 1 -16.44 -18.41 -12.34
CA MET A 1 -15.42 -17.94 -13.31
C MET A 1 -15.00 -16.48 -13.07
N GLN A 2 -15.94 -15.55 -12.79
CA GLN A 2 -15.63 -14.13 -12.53
C GLN A 2 -14.55 -13.88 -11.47
N TYR A 3 -14.59 -14.58 -10.33
CA TYR A 3 -13.60 -14.38 -9.26
C TYR A 3 -12.16 -14.76 -9.66
N ARG A 4 -12.01 -15.86 -10.42
CA ARG A 4 -10.69 -16.33 -10.90
C ARG A 4 -10.13 -15.41 -12.00
N ALA A 5 -10.99 -14.92 -12.89
CA ALA A 5 -10.60 -13.94 -13.91
C ALA A 5 -10.19 -12.61 -13.27
N HIS A 6 -10.99 -12.10 -12.33
CA HIS A 6 -10.69 -10.86 -11.61
C HIS A 6 -9.34 -10.95 -10.89
N PHE A 7 -9.06 -12.07 -10.21
CA PHE A 7 -7.78 -12.27 -9.53
C PHE A 7 -6.59 -12.21 -10.49
N VAL A 8 -6.66 -12.87 -11.64
CA VAL A 8 -5.56 -12.85 -12.64
C VAL A 8 -5.39 -11.45 -13.25
N THR A 9 -6.49 -10.75 -13.55
CA THR A 9 -6.44 -9.37 -14.05
C THR A 9 -5.78 -8.43 -13.05
N GLN A 10 -6.11 -8.55 -11.76
CA GLN A 10 -5.51 -7.75 -10.70
C GLN A 10 -4.00 -7.99 -10.60
N ILE A 11 -3.56 -9.26 -10.62
CA ILE A 11 -2.13 -9.59 -10.64
C ILE A 11 -1.44 -8.97 -11.86
N ALA A 12 -2.03 -9.07 -13.06
CA ALA A 12 -1.44 -8.51 -14.27
C ALA A 12 -1.28 -6.99 -14.18
N LEU A 13 -2.30 -6.28 -13.67
CA LEU A 13 -2.25 -4.84 -13.47
C LEU A 13 -1.14 -4.44 -12.49
N MET A 14 -0.96 -5.18 -11.40
CA MET A 14 0.12 -4.95 -10.42
C MET A 14 1.50 -5.02 -11.06
N PHE A 15 1.75 -6.04 -11.90
CA PHE A 15 3.01 -6.17 -12.62
C PHE A 15 3.24 -5.02 -13.60
N ILE A 16 2.20 -4.63 -14.36
CA ILE A 16 2.27 -3.51 -15.29
C ILE A 16 2.60 -2.21 -14.57
N ASN A 17 1.95 -1.94 -13.44
CA ASN A 17 2.15 -0.71 -12.68
C ASN A 17 3.56 -0.67 -12.04
N SER A 18 4.03 -1.79 -11.51
CA SER A 18 5.38 -1.91 -10.97
C SER A 18 6.45 -1.65 -12.04
N ILE A 19 6.28 -2.22 -13.24
CA ILE A 19 7.19 -1.98 -14.38
C ILE A 19 7.13 -0.51 -14.81
N THR A 20 5.93 0.08 -14.89
CA THR A 20 5.74 1.48 -15.29
C THR A 20 6.45 2.44 -14.33
N SER A 21 6.37 2.19 -13.02
CA SER A 21 7.08 2.97 -12.00
C SER A 21 8.61 2.89 -12.17
N LEU A 22 9.16 1.70 -12.43
CA LEU A 22 10.59 1.54 -12.70
C LEU A 22 11.02 2.26 -13.99
N VAL A 23 10.25 2.11 -15.06
CA VAL A 23 10.51 2.78 -16.34
C VAL A 23 10.47 4.30 -16.18
N ASN A 24 9.56 4.84 -15.38
CA ASN A 24 9.48 6.27 -15.10
C ASN A 24 10.81 6.82 -14.55
N ILE A 25 11.37 6.18 -13.53
CA ILE A 25 12.68 6.56 -12.96
C ILE A 25 13.80 6.44 -13.99
N LEU A 26 13.81 5.37 -14.78
CA LEU A 26 14.81 5.18 -15.82
C LEU A 26 14.75 6.27 -16.90
N ILE A 27 13.56 6.72 -17.28
CA ILE A 27 13.37 7.82 -18.23
C ILE A 27 13.82 9.14 -17.60
N LEU A 28 13.44 9.42 -16.35
CA LEU A 28 13.88 10.63 -15.63
C LEU A 28 15.41 10.74 -15.55
N MET A 29 16.09 9.63 -15.27
CA MET A 29 17.55 9.56 -15.17
C MET A 29 18.28 9.65 -16.53
N LYS A 30 17.58 9.44 -17.65
CA LYS A 30 18.14 9.70 -18.99
C LYS A 30 18.17 11.19 -19.33
N VAL A 31 17.21 11.96 -18.83
CA VAL A 31 17.11 13.40 -19.10
C VAL A 31 18.05 14.19 -18.19
N THR A 32 18.27 13.73 -16.95
CA THR A 32 19.16 14.40 -15.98
C THR A 32 20.24 13.43 -15.48
N PRO A 33 21.54 13.67 -15.74
CA PRO A 33 22.62 12.76 -15.35
C PRO A 33 22.75 12.56 -13.83
N SER A 34 22.22 13.49 -13.03
CA SER A 34 22.06 13.35 -11.58
C SER A 34 20.82 14.10 -11.12
N ILE A 35 19.93 13.42 -10.38
CA ILE A 35 18.79 14.07 -9.74
C ILE A 35 19.21 14.35 -8.29
N GLY A 36 19.39 15.63 -7.93
CA GLY A 36 19.82 16.02 -6.58
C GLY A 36 21.19 15.48 -6.14
N GLY A 37 22.08 15.13 -7.08
CA GLY A 37 23.38 14.50 -6.80
C GLY A 37 23.34 12.97 -6.65
N TRP A 38 22.16 12.36 -6.81
CA TRP A 38 21.99 10.91 -6.69
C TRP A 38 22.25 10.21 -8.03
N ASN A 39 23.01 9.11 -7.97
CA ASN A 39 23.28 8.24 -9.12
C ASN A 39 22.13 7.26 -9.34
N LYS A 40 22.04 6.66 -10.54
CA LYS A 40 21.03 5.68 -10.96
C LYS A 40 20.80 4.55 -9.96
N ALA A 41 21.87 3.99 -9.42
CA ALA A 41 21.76 2.92 -8.42
C ALA A 41 21.10 3.41 -7.12
N GLN A 42 21.40 4.63 -6.68
CA GLN A 42 20.86 5.18 -5.43
C GLN A 42 19.38 5.55 -5.57
N MET A 43 18.96 6.05 -6.73
CA MET A 43 17.54 6.31 -7.04
C MET A 43 16.72 5.02 -7.08
N LEU A 44 17.27 3.94 -7.65
CA LEU A 44 16.60 2.63 -7.65
C LEU A 44 16.48 2.02 -6.25
N LEU A 45 17.53 2.18 -5.43
CA LEU A 45 17.48 1.76 -4.02
C LEU A 45 16.42 2.54 -3.25
N LEU A 46 16.37 3.87 -3.44
CA LEU A 46 15.37 4.73 -2.81
C LEU A 46 13.96 4.28 -3.19
N GLN A 47 13.71 4.03 -4.47
CA GLN A 47 12.43 3.52 -4.94
C GLN A 47 12.04 2.19 -4.27
N GLY A 48 12.98 1.24 -4.20
CA GLY A 48 12.75 -0.04 -3.55
C GLY A 48 12.44 0.11 -2.05
N THR A 49 13.15 1.02 -1.36
CA THR A 49 12.86 1.29 0.06
C THR A 49 11.49 1.92 0.27
N THR A 50 11.08 2.84 -0.61
CA THR A 50 9.74 3.44 -0.56
C THR A 50 8.67 2.37 -0.73
N TRP A 51 8.82 1.45 -1.70
CA TRP A 51 7.89 0.34 -1.88
C TRP A 51 7.75 -0.57 -0.66
N ILE A 52 8.85 -0.84 0.04
CA ILE A 52 8.83 -1.65 1.27
C ILE A 52 8.08 -0.92 2.37
N VAL A 53 8.38 0.37 2.58
CA VAL A 53 7.72 1.20 3.60
C VAL A 53 6.23 1.33 3.30
N ASP A 54 5.86 1.61 2.06
CA ASP A 54 4.48 1.73 1.62
C ASP A 54 3.74 0.41 1.83
N SER A 55 4.30 -0.71 1.37
CA SER A 55 3.73 -2.05 1.56
C SER A 55 3.50 -2.40 3.03
N PHE A 56 4.48 -2.08 3.88
CA PHE A 56 4.40 -2.33 5.32
C PHE A 56 3.32 -1.47 5.97
N PHE A 57 3.33 -0.17 5.69
CA PHE A 57 2.36 0.78 6.23
C PHE A 57 0.95 0.46 5.77
N GLY A 58 0.77 0.18 4.48
CA GLY A 58 -0.53 -0.11 3.93
C GLY A 58 -1.13 -1.42 4.46
N GLY A 59 -0.31 -2.45 4.63
CA GLY A 59 -0.77 -3.78 5.02
C GLY A 59 -1.19 -3.86 6.48
N LEU A 60 -0.52 -3.07 7.33
CA LEU A 60 -0.78 -3.01 8.77
C LEU A 60 -1.85 -1.97 9.13
N PHE A 61 -1.73 -0.75 8.63
CA PHE A 61 -2.49 0.38 9.14
C PHE A 61 -3.57 0.90 8.18
N PHE A 62 -3.24 1.06 6.89
CA PHE A 62 -4.11 1.77 5.95
C PHE A 62 -5.50 1.15 5.80
N PHE A 63 -5.60 -0.18 5.68
CA PHE A 63 -6.89 -0.85 5.56
C PHE A 63 -7.74 -0.79 6.83
N SER A 64 -7.09 -0.91 7.98
CA SER A 64 -7.75 -0.75 9.27
C SER A 64 -8.32 0.67 9.42
N LEU A 65 -7.56 1.69 9.02
CA LEU A 65 -7.95 3.10 9.11
C LEU A 65 -9.07 3.48 8.14
N ILE A 66 -9.01 3.03 6.88
CA ILE A 66 -10.06 3.28 5.86
C ILE A 66 -11.41 2.72 6.27
N ARG A 67 -11.43 1.68 7.12
CA ARG A 67 -12.66 1.05 7.57
C ARG A 67 -13.30 1.76 8.77
N ILE A 68 -12.59 2.66 9.45
CA ILE A 68 -13.10 3.39 10.62
C ILE A 68 -14.42 4.10 10.33
N PRO A 69 -14.57 4.86 9.23
CA PRO A 69 -15.84 5.53 8.92
C PRO A 69 -17.03 4.57 8.79
N ASN A 70 -16.80 3.36 8.26
CA ASN A 70 -17.86 2.35 8.17
C ASN A 70 -18.26 1.79 9.55
N ILE A 71 -17.29 1.64 10.46
CA ILE A 71 -17.54 1.21 11.85
C ILE A 71 -18.32 2.31 12.60
N ILE A 72 -18.00 3.58 12.35
CA ILE A 72 -18.75 4.73 12.89
C ILE A 72 -20.21 4.69 12.38
N GLN A 73 -20.41 4.51 11.08
CA GLN A 73 -21.75 4.53 10.46
C GLN A 73 -22.65 3.36 10.92
N ASN A 74 -22.06 2.23 11.27
CA ASN A 74 -22.80 1.04 11.72
C ASN A 74 -23.09 1.02 13.23
N TYR A 75 -22.71 2.06 13.98
CA TYR A 75 -22.84 2.14 15.44
C TYR A 75 -22.10 1.03 16.22
N ASP A 76 -21.16 0.31 15.59
CA ASP A 76 -20.37 -0.74 16.23
C ASP A 76 -19.31 -0.20 17.20
N ILE A 77 -19.09 1.12 17.23
CA ILE A 77 -18.08 1.76 18.07
C ILE A 77 -18.38 1.61 19.56
N ASP A 78 -19.65 1.66 19.94
CA ASP A 78 -20.05 1.56 21.33
C ASP A 78 -19.65 0.20 21.93
N PHE A 79 -19.65 -0.87 21.12
CA PHE A 79 -19.17 -2.18 21.54
C PHE A 79 -17.63 -2.21 21.73
N ILE A 80 -16.88 -1.55 20.84
CA ILE A 80 -15.41 -1.51 20.89
C ILE A 80 -14.93 -0.68 22.09
N LEU A 81 -15.69 0.34 22.50
CA LEU A 81 -15.38 1.18 23.67
C LEU A 81 -15.64 0.47 25.01
N LEU A 82 -16.47 -0.57 25.03
CA LEU A 82 -16.77 -1.37 26.22
C LEU A 82 -15.73 -2.47 26.48
N GLU A 83 -14.93 -2.84 25.49
CA GLU A 83 -13.83 -3.78 25.68
C GLU A 83 -12.72 -3.13 26.53
N PRO A 84 -12.20 -3.79 27.58
CA PRO A 84 -11.13 -3.26 28.42
C PRO A 84 -9.76 -3.37 27.73
N ILE A 85 -9.68 -2.86 26.50
CA ILE A 85 -8.47 -2.83 25.68
C ILE A 85 -8.32 -1.45 25.05
N ASN A 86 -7.09 -1.08 24.70
CA ASN A 86 -6.86 0.21 24.05
C ASN A 86 -7.55 0.22 22.67
N THR A 87 -8.61 1.03 22.55
CA THR A 87 -9.43 1.17 21.34
C THR A 87 -8.60 1.57 20.12
N MET A 88 -7.58 2.42 20.30
CA MET A 88 -6.73 2.91 19.22
C MET A 88 -5.85 1.78 18.65
N PHE A 89 -5.23 0.99 19.53
CA PHE A 89 -4.43 -0.18 19.12
C PHE A 89 -5.31 -1.27 18.50
N TYR A 90 -6.47 -1.52 19.11
CA TYR A 90 -7.41 -2.52 18.64
C TYR A 90 -7.89 -2.18 17.23
N VAL A 91 -8.34 -0.94 17.00
CA VAL A 91 -8.85 -0.50 15.69
C VAL A 91 -7.73 -0.45 14.65
N SER A 92 -6.51 -0.07 15.00
CA SER A 92 -5.40 0.03 14.04
C SER A 92 -4.85 -1.31 13.57
N MET A 93 -4.79 -2.33 14.44
CA MET A 93 -4.28 -3.66 14.11
C MET A 93 -5.38 -4.70 13.78
N ARG A 94 -6.67 -4.32 13.85
CA ARG A 94 -7.79 -5.27 13.69
C ARG A 94 -7.82 -5.99 12.35
N TYR A 95 -7.51 -5.27 11.28
CA TYR A 95 -7.68 -5.74 9.91
C TYR A 95 -6.36 -5.66 9.15
N MET A 96 -5.41 -6.51 9.54
CA MET A 96 -4.20 -6.71 8.75
C MET A 96 -4.56 -7.40 7.43
N ASN A 97 -4.24 -6.75 6.33
CA ASN A 97 -4.41 -7.32 5.01
C ASN A 97 -3.06 -7.34 4.30
N PHE A 98 -2.40 -8.49 4.40
CA PHE A 98 -1.13 -8.78 3.73
C PHE A 98 -1.21 -8.72 2.19
N GLY A 99 -2.42 -8.66 1.62
CA GLY A 99 -2.61 -8.45 0.19
C GLY A 99 -2.09 -7.11 -0.31
N ILE A 100 -1.96 -6.08 0.54
CA ILE A 100 -1.45 -4.78 0.09
C ILE A 100 0.02 -4.79 -0.29
N LEU A 101 0.80 -5.73 0.24
CA LEU A 101 2.22 -5.87 -0.12
C LEU A 101 2.40 -6.04 -1.64
N LEU A 102 1.32 -6.35 -2.35
CA LEU A 102 1.23 -6.46 -3.80
C LEU A 102 0.40 -5.34 -4.49
N VAL A 103 -0.43 -4.56 -3.77
CA VAL A 103 -1.49 -3.69 -4.35
C VAL A 103 -1.10 -2.21 -4.49
N LEU A 104 -0.05 -1.71 -3.83
CA LEU A 104 0.17 -0.25 -3.66
C LEU A 104 0.66 0.56 -4.88
N TYR A 105 0.25 0.20 -6.10
CA TYR A 105 0.40 1.06 -7.28
C TYR A 105 -0.81 1.04 -8.21
N GLY A 106 -2.00 0.74 -7.69
CA GLY A 106 -3.25 0.89 -8.44
C GLY A 106 -4.26 1.66 -7.62
N GLU A 107 -4.37 2.96 -7.88
CA GLU A 107 -5.72 3.53 -7.98
C GLU A 107 -6.41 2.98 -9.23
#